data_AF-A0A6M0FKS3-F1
#
_entry.id   AF-A0A6M0FKS3-F1
#
_cell.length_a   1.000
_cell.length_b   1.000
_cell.length_c   1.000
_cell.angle_alpha   90.00
_cell.angle_beta   90.00
_cell.angle_gamma   90.00
#
_symmetry.space_group_name_H-M   'P 1'
#
loop_
_entity.id
_entity.type
_entity.pdbx_description
1 polymer ?
#
loop_
_entity_poly.entity_id
_entity_poly.type
_entity_poly.pdbx_seq_one_letter_code
_entity_poly.pdbx_strand_id
1 'polypeptide(L)'
;MQVTFKIQDSDLAQMQEEVSPDLKLGEIRQAVMTRLGFPEHQPCQLILERTGEKLGDGLTLEEADVRENDKLILSPPTDKKKPPPPEATPTPTPPPSPPPAVLLRSPEPSPGLDWRTAVIIGGVIGVFGLIGLVLSQNKVVVVESTPKPSPISPAPPKPSPVKTPVSSQPSPKPSISRQKAVNLIQKYLEAKKVMFAPPYNRQILAEIGTSEFYEKAVGGIDWLQRNGAYYRYNVQRVDSVQEFVSQGNEATIKVRITEDYTLYNSDGSIDGSSSNFRTLTVIYNMRLINGNLKISASK
;
A
#
# COMPACT_ATOMS: atom_id res chain seq x y z
N MET A 1 -1.99 21.33 -24.87
CA MET A 1 -1.35 20.21 -25.59
C MET A 1 -1.36 18.98 -24.70
N GLN A 2 -1.81 17.83 -25.19
CA GLN A 2 -1.77 16.59 -24.40
C GLN A 2 -0.41 15.92 -24.48
N VAL A 3 0.17 15.56 -23.34
CA VAL A 3 1.47 14.87 -23.25
C VAL A 3 1.36 13.74 -22.22
N THR A 4 2.06 12.64 -22.45
CA THR A 4 2.08 11.51 -21.51
C THR A 4 3.40 11.49 -20.75
N PHE A 5 3.33 11.43 -19.43
CA PHE A 5 4.47 11.29 -18.54
C PHE A 5 4.56 9.87 -18.02
N LYS A 6 5.76 9.29 -17.98
CA LYS A 6 6.01 7.98 -17.40
C LYS A 6 7.26 7.97 -16.55
N ILE A 7 7.29 7.09 -15.56
CA ILE A 7 8.48 6.87 -14.74
C ILE A 7 9.41 5.89 -15.47
N GLN A 8 10.71 6.18 -15.50
CA GLN A 8 11.71 5.25 -16.02
C GLN A 8 11.59 3.89 -15.32
N ASP A 9 11.60 2.80 -16.09
CA ASP A 9 11.48 1.42 -15.60
C ASP A 9 10.14 1.06 -14.94
N SER A 10 9.09 1.86 -15.16
CA SER A 10 7.72 1.56 -14.71
C SER A 10 6.70 1.69 -15.85
N ASP A 11 6.25 0.55 -16.37
CA ASP A 11 5.18 0.52 -17.39
C ASP A 11 3.79 0.85 -16.80
N LEU A 12 3.65 0.74 -15.48
CA LEU A 12 2.38 0.90 -14.76
C LEU A 12 2.13 2.33 -14.25
N ALA A 13 3.17 3.17 -14.19
CA ALA A 13 3.05 4.56 -13.73
C ALA A 13 3.15 5.52 -14.92
N GLN A 14 2.03 5.67 -15.63
CA GLN A 14 1.86 6.66 -16.70
C GLN A 14 0.73 7.62 -16.33
N MET A 15 0.89 8.90 -16.64
CA MET A 15 -0.13 9.93 -16.47
C MET A 15 -0.20 10.76 -17.75
N GLN A 16 -1.41 10.96 -18.27
CA GLN A 16 -1.65 11.89 -19.35
C GLN A 16 -2.09 13.23 -18.76
N GLU A 17 -1.48 14.32 -19.23
CA GLU A 17 -1.79 15.66 -18.74
C GLU A 17 -1.92 16.64 -19.91
N GLU A 18 -2.89 17.52 -19.79
CA GLU A 18 -3.04 18.65 -20.69
C GLU A 18 -2.23 19.83 -20.15
N VAL A 19 -1.17 20.18 -20.88
CA VAL A 19 -0.21 21.21 -20.50
C VAL A 19 -0.18 22.34 -21.53
N SER A 20 0.01 23.56 -21.02
CA SER A 20 0.16 24.75 -21.86
C SER A 20 1.53 24.76 -22.53
N PRO A 21 1.64 25.03 -23.85
CA PRO A 21 2.90 24.92 -24.59
C PRO A 21 3.98 25.91 -24.15
N ASP A 22 3.57 27.04 -23.57
CA ASP A 22 4.40 28.12 -23.03
C ASP A 22 4.92 27.88 -21.61
N LEU A 23 4.43 26.83 -20.93
CA LEU A 23 4.85 26.50 -19.58
C LEU A 23 6.27 25.89 -19.58
N LYS A 24 7.09 26.30 -18.61
CA LYS A 24 8.46 25.81 -18.48
C LYS A 24 8.47 24.34 -18.07
N LEU A 25 9.35 23.56 -18.70
CA LEU A 25 9.52 22.14 -18.41
C LEU A 25 9.91 21.88 -16.95
N GLY A 26 10.64 22.79 -16.31
CA GLY A 26 10.95 22.69 -14.88
C GLY A 26 9.71 22.72 -13.98
N GLU A 27 8.73 23.55 -14.31
CA GLU A 27 7.46 23.69 -13.57
C GLU A 27 6.56 22.48 -13.83
N ILE A 28 6.44 22.07 -15.10
CA ILE A 28 5.73 20.85 -15.51
C ILE A 28 6.30 19.65 -14.77
N ARG A 29 7.63 19.49 -14.76
CA ARG A 29 8.29 18.38 -14.07
C ARG A 29 7.91 18.36 -12.59
N GLN A 30 7.98 19.49 -11.88
CA GLN A 30 7.64 19.54 -10.45
C GLN A 30 6.16 19.20 -10.20
N ALA A 31 5.24 19.72 -11.01
CA ALA A 31 3.82 19.43 -10.89
C ALA A 31 3.52 17.93 -11.13
N VAL A 32 4.12 17.36 -12.18
CA VAL A 32 3.97 15.94 -12.53
C VAL A 32 4.61 15.05 -11.47
N MET A 33 5.81 15.39 -10.99
CA MET A 33 6.47 14.68 -9.88
C MET A 33 5.59 14.65 -8.62
N THR A 34 5.01 15.78 -8.25
CA THR A 34 4.10 15.88 -7.11
C THR A 34 2.88 14.97 -7.28
N ARG A 35 2.26 14.95 -8.48
CA ARG A 35 1.09 14.10 -8.76
C ARG A 35 1.43 12.62 -8.82
N LEU A 36 2.63 12.27 -9.26
CA LEU A 36 3.14 10.89 -9.28
C LEU A 36 3.72 10.46 -7.92
N GLY A 37 3.65 11.31 -6.89
CA GLY A 37 4.07 10.99 -5.53
C GLY A 37 5.59 10.93 -5.33
N PHE A 38 6.37 11.61 -6.19
CA PHE A 38 7.80 11.79 -5.97
C PHE A 38 8.04 12.74 -4.78
N PRO A 39 9.09 12.52 -3.98
CA PRO A 39 9.47 13.45 -2.93
C PRO A 39 9.87 14.81 -3.51
N GLU A 40 9.35 15.87 -2.88
CA GLU A 40 9.68 17.26 -3.20
C GLU A 40 11.21 17.45 -3.15
N HIS A 41 11.79 18.03 -4.20
CA HIS A 41 13.24 18.24 -4.39
C HIS A 41 14.11 17.05 -4.81
N GLN A 42 13.56 15.90 -5.24
CA GLN A 42 14.40 14.91 -5.91
C GLN A 42 14.88 15.40 -7.29
N PRO A 43 16.18 15.29 -7.61
CA PRO A 43 16.69 15.73 -8.91
C PRO A 43 16.29 14.77 -10.04
N CYS A 44 15.11 14.92 -10.63
CA CYS A 44 14.69 14.13 -11.80
C CYS A 44 14.99 14.84 -13.12
N GLN A 45 15.39 14.07 -14.12
CA GLN A 45 15.58 14.51 -15.51
C GLN A 45 14.34 14.16 -16.32
N LEU A 46 13.99 15.04 -17.25
CA LEU A 46 12.95 14.83 -18.22
C LEU A 46 13.59 14.37 -19.53
N ILE A 47 13.18 13.22 -20.06
CA ILE A 47 13.73 12.66 -21.30
C ILE A 47 12.60 12.49 -22.31
N LEU A 48 12.77 13.01 -23.52
CA LEU A 48 11.82 12.76 -24.60
C LEU A 48 11.98 11.33 -25.12
N GLU A 49 10.95 10.49 -25.01
CA GLU A 49 11.05 9.07 -25.38
C GLU A 49 11.42 8.87 -26.85
N ARG A 50 10.87 9.72 -27.74
CA ARG A 50 11.08 9.63 -29.19
C ARG A 50 12.55 9.80 -29.59
N THR A 51 13.26 10.71 -28.94
CA THR A 51 14.65 11.09 -29.30
C THR A 51 15.68 10.60 -28.29
N GLY A 52 15.27 10.24 -27.08
CA GLY A 52 16.16 9.98 -25.95
C GLY A 52 16.83 11.25 -25.42
N GLU A 53 16.41 12.43 -25.88
CA GLU A 53 17.04 13.70 -25.52
C GLU A 53 16.63 14.16 -24.13
N LYS A 54 17.61 14.66 -23.38
CA LYS A 54 17.39 15.26 -22.06
C LYS A 54 16.93 16.69 -22.22
N LEU A 55 15.75 16.99 -21.69
CA LEU A 55 15.16 18.31 -21.80
C LEU A 55 15.56 19.16 -20.60
N GLY A 56 15.97 20.40 -20.87
CA GLY A 56 16.38 21.36 -19.84
C GLY A 56 15.17 22.04 -19.18
N ASP A 57 15.27 22.28 -17.87
CA ASP A 57 14.18 22.88 -17.07
C ASP A 57 13.77 24.29 -17.50
N GLY A 58 14.69 25.02 -18.15
CA GLY A 58 14.46 26.38 -18.61
C GLY A 58 13.71 26.49 -19.94
N LEU A 59 13.53 25.37 -20.65
CA LEU A 59 12.85 25.34 -21.95
C LEU A 59 11.34 25.24 -21.78
N THR A 60 10.59 25.72 -22.77
CA THR A 60 9.16 25.41 -22.95
C THR A 60 8.98 24.10 -23.74
N LEU A 61 7.73 23.62 -23.84
CA LEU A 61 7.41 22.42 -24.63
C LEU A 61 7.71 22.65 -26.14
N GLU A 62 7.43 23.85 -26.66
CA GLU A 62 7.72 24.20 -28.06
C GLU A 62 9.23 24.32 -28.32
N GLU A 63 9.98 24.97 -27.43
CA GLU A 63 11.44 25.12 -27.55
C GLU A 63 12.17 23.77 -27.53
N ALA A 64 11.56 22.77 -26.87
CA ALA A 64 12.07 21.41 -26.77
C ALA A 64 11.57 20.47 -27.89
N ASP A 65 10.89 20.95 -28.93
CA ASP A 65 10.25 20.15 -30.00
C ASP A 65 9.35 19.01 -29.45
N VAL A 66 8.67 19.26 -28.32
CA VAL A 66 7.68 18.34 -27.76
C VAL A 66 6.36 18.55 -28.48
N ARG A 67 5.79 17.45 -28.99
CA ARG A 67 4.56 17.45 -29.79
C ARG A 67 3.40 16.87 -29.02
N GLU A 68 2.20 17.08 -29.53
CA GLU A 68 1.01 16.47 -28.95
C GLU A 68 1.10 14.93 -29.01
N ASN A 69 0.76 14.30 -27.89
CA ASN A 69 0.87 12.86 -27.63
C ASN A 69 2.30 12.32 -27.50
N ASP A 70 3.31 13.19 -27.42
CA ASP A 70 4.65 12.74 -27.07
C ASP A 70 4.69 12.15 -25.66
N LYS A 71 5.67 11.28 -25.46
CA LYS A 71 5.93 10.60 -24.18
C LYS A 71 7.20 11.14 -23.56
N LEU A 72 7.08 11.61 -22.32
CA LEU A 72 8.16 12.16 -21.52
C LEU A 72 8.47 11.19 -20.38
N ILE A 73 9.74 10.84 -20.22
CA ILE A 73 10.23 9.92 -19.21
C ILE A 73 10.85 10.73 -18.07
N LEU A 74 10.35 10.49 -16.85
CA LEU A 74 10.95 10.97 -15.62
C LEU A 74 12.00 9.98 -15.16
N SER A 75 13.26 10.40 -15.23
CA SER A 75 14.43 9.61 -14.90
C SER A 75 15.09 10.18 -13.63
N PRO A 76 15.19 9.43 -12.52
CA PRO A 76 16.04 9.83 -11.41
C PRO A 76 17.52 9.89 -11.87
N PRO A 77 18.39 10.66 -11.20
CA PRO A 77 19.78 10.73 -11.60
C PRO A 77 20.41 9.36 -11.35
N THR A 78 20.94 8.76 -12.41
CA THR A 78 21.83 7.62 -12.26
C THR A 78 23.13 8.10 -11.65
N ASP A 79 23.41 7.69 -10.41
CA ASP A 79 24.73 7.84 -9.84
C ASP A 79 25.75 7.24 -10.79
N LYS A 80 26.69 8.06 -11.26
CA LYS A 80 27.75 7.65 -12.16
C LYS A 80 28.51 6.49 -11.50
N LYS A 81 28.43 5.33 -12.14
CA LYS A 81 29.24 4.13 -11.86
C LYS A 81 30.69 4.55 -11.60
N LYS A 82 31.15 4.38 -10.35
CA LYS A 82 32.54 4.56 -9.94
C LYS A 82 33.43 3.74 -10.89
N PRO A 83 34.49 4.31 -11.49
CA PRO A 83 35.39 3.54 -12.33
C PRO A 83 36.04 2.42 -11.50
N PRO A 84 36.28 1.23 -12.08
CA PRO A 84 36.90 0.14 -11.36
C PRO A 84 38.28 0.57 -10.83
N PRO A 85 38.71 0.09 -9.65
CA PRO A 85 40.01 0.44 -9.08
C PRO A 85 41.14 0.01 -10.02
N PRO A 86 42.25 0.76 -10.10
CA PRO A 86 43.39 0.38 -10.92
C PRO A 86 43.97 -0.96 -10.43
N GLU A 87 44.25 -1.83 -11.39
CA GLU A 87 44.85 -3.14 -11.22
C GLU A 87 46.23 -3.00 -10.53
N ALA A 88 46.35 -3.58 -9.32
CA ALA A 88 47.56 -3.50 -8.53
C ALA A 88 48.63 -4.48 -9.06
N THR A 89 49.81 -3.94 -9.35
CA THR A 89 51.05 -4.67 -9.67
C THR A 89 51.48 -5.58 -8.51
N PRO A 90 51.98 -6.81 -8.75
CA PRO A 90 52.35 -7.73 -7.68
C PRO A 90 53.62 -7.29 -6.94
N THR A 91 53.55 -7.23 -5.60
CA THR A 91 54.69 -7.02 -4.68
C THR A 91 54.92 -8.33 -3.90
N PRO A 92 56.19 -8.70 -3.58
CA PRO A 92 56.53 -10.07 -3.16
C PRO A 92 56.09 -10.44 -1.74
N THR A 93 55.94 -11.76 -1.57
CA THR A 93 55.37 -12.53 -0.46
C THR A 93 56.08 -12.34 0.90
N PRO A 94 55.36 -12.12 2.00
CA PRO A 94 55.89 -12.27 3.36
C PRO A 94 55.74 -13.73 3.89
N PRO A 95 56.54 -14.15 4.89
CA PRO A 95 56.66 -15.53 5.36
C PRO A 95 55.40 -16.07 6.08
N PRO A 96 55.24 -17.40 6.20
CA PRO A 96 53.99 -18.01 6.62
C PRO A 96 53.66 -17.79 8.11
N SER A 97 52.44 -17.31 8.36
CA SER A 97 51.80 -17.25 9.67
C SER A 97 50.99 -18.53 9.98
N PRO A 98 50.73 -18.85 11.26
CA PRO A 98 50.16 -20.14 11.71
C PRO A 98 48.72 -20.40 11.23
N PRO A 99 48.25 -21.67 11.26
CA PRO A 99 47.02 -22.09 10.56
C PRO A 99 45.76 -21.43 11.12
N PRO A 100 44.74 -21.18 10.27
CA PRO A 100 43.56 -20.41 10.65
C PRO A 100 42.64 -21.22 11.57
N ALA A 101 42.07 -20.52 12.55
CA ALA A 101 40.88 -20.95 13.26
C ALA A 101 39.73 -21.17 12.26
N VAL A 102 39.00 -22.26 12.44
CA VAL A 102 37.83 -22.64 11.64
C VAL A 102 36.78 -21.54 11.75
N LEU A 103 36.70 -20.68 10.74
CA LEU A 103 35.55 -19.80 10.55
C LEU A 103 34.42 -20.65 9.97
N LEU A 104 33.31 -20.71 10.71
CA LEU A 104 32.03 -21.24 10.27
C LEU A 104 31.69 -20.63 8.91
N ARG A 105 31.57 -21.48 7.89
CA ARG A 105 31.03 -21.14 6.58
C ARG A 105 29.65 -20.50 6.79
N SER A 106 29.52 -19.24 6.36
CA SER A 106 28.23 -18.61 6.13
C SER A 106 27.47 -19.44 5.09
N PRO A 107 26.23 -19.87 5.34
CA PRO A 107 25.47 -20.60 4.33
C PRO A 107 25.12 -19.67 3.16
N GLU A 108 25.23 -20.22 1.95
CA GLU A 108 24.79 -19.63 0.69
C GLU A 108 23.34 -19.11 0.77
N PRO A 109 23.01 -18.05 0.01
CA PRO A 109 21.64 -17.57 -0.09
C PRO A 109 20.79 -18.60 -0.83
N SER A 110 19.80 -19.15 -0.14
CA SER A 110 18.75 -19.97 -0.73
C SER A 110 18.03 -19.22 -1.86
N PRO A 111 17.70 -19.89 -2.97
CA PRO A 111 16.95 -19.28 -4.06
C PRO A 111 15.47 -19.18 -3.69
N GLY A 112 14.83 -18.07 -4.05
CA GLY A 112 13.38 -18.04 -4.23
C GLY A 112 12.55 -17.23 -3.24
N LEU A 113 12.92 -15.97 -2.98
CA LEU A 113 11.91 -14.95 -2.66
C LEU A 113 12.40 -13.59 -3.15
N ASP A 114 11.77 -13.08 -4.21
CA ASP A 114 12.05 -11.75 -4.75
C ASP A 114 11.79 -10.72 -3.65
N TRP A 115 12.83 -10.00 -3.23
CA TRP A 115 12.74 -8.98 -2.19
C TRP A 115 11.76 -7.86 -2.58
N ARG A 116 11.51 -7.67 -3.89
CA ARG A 116 10.45 -6.77 -4.37
C ARG A 116 9.08 -7.17 -3.84
N THR A 117 8.84 -8.45 -3.57
CA THR A 117 7.58 -8.89 -2.97
C THR A 117 7.54 -8.82 -1.44
N ALA A 118 8.69 -8.77 -0.78
CA ALA A 118 8.76 -8.48 0.66
C ALA A 118 8.45 -7.00 0.98
N VAL A 119 8.61 -6.12 0.00
CA VAL A 119 8.57 -4.66 0.15
C VAL A 119 7.21 -4.05 -0.26
N ILE A 120 6.35 -4.80 -0.96
CA ILE A 120 4.94 -4.43 -1.21
C ILE A 120 4.07 -4.64 0.06
N ILE A 121 4.61 -5.33 1.08
CA ILE A 121 3.94 -5.69 2.33
C ILE A 121 3.64 -4.46 3.22
N GLY A 122 4.29 -3.31 2.94
CA GLY A 122 4.11 -2.07 3.69
C GLY A 122 2.71 -1.46 3.63
N GLY A 123 1.82 -1.89 2.71
CA GLY A 123 0.47 -1.32 2.61
C GLY A 123 -0.70 -2.31 2.56
N VAL A 124 -0.49 -3.56 2.16
CA VAL A 124 -1.51 -4.62 2.22
C VAL A 124 -0.77 -5.95 2.44
N ILE A 125 -1.08 -6.69 3.50
CA ILE A 125 -0.62 -8.09 3.61
C ILE A 125 -1.48 -8.90 2.63
N GLY A 126 -1.08 -8.92 1.38
CA GLY A 126 -1.71 -9.59 0.26
C GLY A 126 -0.98 -9.07 -0.97
N VAL A 127 -0.07 -9.83 -1.57
CA VAL A 127 -0.39 -10.94 -2.46
C VAL A 127 0.76 -11.95 -2.46
N PHE A 128 0.45 -13.21 -2.14
CA PHE A 128 0.91 -14.36 -2.92
C PHE A 128 -0.22 -15.38 -2.94
N GLY A 129 -0.61 -15.79 -4.15
CA GLY A 129 -1.72 -16.69 -4.38
C GLY A 129 -1.44 -18.09 -3.88
N LEU A 130 -2.51 -18.80 -3.51
CA LEU A 130 -2.86 -20.10 -4.09
C LEU A 130 -4.24 -20.57 -3.58
N ILE A 131 -5.06 -20.99 -4.55
CA ILE A 131 -6.21 -21.92 -4.49
C ILE A 131 -7.53 -21.36 -3.94
N GLY A 132 -8.59 -21.57 -4.74
CA GLY A 132 -9.86 -20.88 -4.67
C GLY A 132 -11.00 -21.64 -3.99
N LEU A 133 -12.16 -20.99 -3.90
CA LEU A 133 -13.47 -21.65 -3.88
C LEU A 133 -14.60 -20.63 -4.10
N VAL A 134 -15.34 -20.87 -5.18
CA VAL A 134 -16.79 -20.70 -5.45
C VAL A 134 -17.65 -20.02 -4.37
N LEU A 135 -18.55 -19.12 -4.81
CA LEU A 135 -20.02 -19.12 -4.59
C LEU A 135 -20.64 -18.07 -5.54
N SER A 136 -21.26 -18.51 -6.63
CA SER A 136 -22.71 -18.75 -6.75
C SER A 136 -23.54 -17.53 -6.38
N GLN A 137 -24.02 -16.79 -7.39
CA GLN A 137 -25.12 -15.84 -7.23
C GLN A 137 -26.33 -16.33 -8.01
N ASN A 138 -27.32 -16.77 -7.24
CA ASN A 138 -28.70 -16.97 -7.64
C ASN A 138 -29.26 -15.68 -8.26
N LYS A 139 -29.96 -15.84 -9.38
CA LYS A 139 -30.89 -14.85 -9.92
C LYS A 139 -31.98 -14.56 -8.88
N VAL A 140 -32.07 -13.32 -8.43
CA VAL A 140 -33.27 -12.82 -7.73
C VAL A 140 -34.16 -12.16 -8.77
N VAL A 141 -35.30 -12.80 -9.01
CA VAL A 141 -36.42 -12.28 -9.79
C VAL A 141 -37.05 -11.14 -9.00
N VAL A 142 -36.98 -9.92 -9.54
CA VAL A 142 -37.72 -8.76 -9.02
C VAL A 142 -39.13 -8.84 -9.56
N VAL A 143 -40.09 -9.19 -8.71
CA VAL A 143 -41.52 -9.01 -8.98
C VAL A 143 -41.87 -7.57 -8.61
N GLU A 144 -42.06 -6.75 -9.63
CA GLU A 144 -42.56 -5.39 -9.53
C GLU A 144 -44.06 -5.42 -9.25
N SER A 145 -44.50 -4.76 -8.19
CA SER A 145 -45.91 -4.53 -7.88
C SER A 145 -46.09 -3.10 -7.41
N THR A 146 -46.52 -2.25 -8.34
CA THR A 146 -47.01 -0.89 -8.09
C THR A 146 -48.31 -0.95 -7.28
N PRO A 147 -48.61 0.06 -6.43
CA PRO A 147 -49.73 0.92 -6.80
C PRO A 147 -49.59 2.42 -6.42
N LYS A 148 -49.90 3.25 -7.43
CA LYS A 148 -50.75 4.47 -7.46
C LYS A 148 -50.90 5.34 -6.19
N PRO A 149 -50.65 6.66 -6.26
CA PRO A 149 -51.03 7.61 -5.23
C PRO A 149 -52.41 8.25 -5.48
N SER A 150 -53.17 8.51 -4.42
CA SER A 150 -54.15 9.60 -4.35
C SER A 150 -54.23 10.15 -2.91
N PRO A 151 -54.55 11.46 -2.74
CA PRO A 151 -54.25 12.24 -1.54
C PRO A 151 -55.45 12.36 -0.58
N ILE A 152 -55.21 12.89 0.64
CA ILE A 152 -56.01 13.89 1.41
C ILE A 152 -55.68 13.82 2.94
N SER A 153 -55.33 14.98 3.49
CA SER A 153 -55.17 15.36 4.92
C SER A 153 -56.55 15.71 5.56
N PRO A 154 -56.78 16.02 6.87
CA PRO A 154 -55.92 16.11 8.06
C PRO A 154 -56.44 15.35 9.33
N ALA A 155 -55.62 15.29 10.39
CA ALA A 155 -55.92 14.78 11.75
C ALA A 155 -56.66 15.82 12.64
N PRO A 156 -56.95 15.62 13.98
CA PRO A 156 -56.99 14.42 14.86
C PRO A 156 -58.32 14.34 15.71
N PRO A 157 -58.53 13.34 16.61
CA PRO A 157 -58.24 13.58 18.03
C PRO A 157 -57.76 12.36 18.86
N LYS A 158 -57.10 12.67 19.98
CA LYS A 158 -56.55 11.82 21.06
C LYS A 158 -57.67 11.28 21.99
N PRO A 159 -57.65 10.00 22.42
CA PRO A 159 -57.41 9.72 23.85
C PRO A 159 -56.73 8.36 24.20
N SER A 160 -55.99 8.39 25.33
CA SER A 160 -55.70 7.33 26.33
C SER A 160 -54.73 6.16 26.03
N PRO A 161 -53.81 5.82 26.98
CA PRO A 161 -52.84 4.75 26.83
C PRO A 161 -53.42 3.40 27.28
N VAL A 162 -53.60 2.48 26.34
CA VAL A 162 -53.91 1.07 26.63
C VAL A 162 -52.59 0.29 26.68
N LYS A 163 -52.42 -0.52 27.73
CA LYS A 163 -51.27 -1.40 27.96
C LYS A 163 -51.28 -2.54 26.94
N THR A 164 -50.26 -2.61 26.09
CA THR A 164 -50.04 -3.69 25.11
C THR A 164 -48.82 -4.53 25.53
N PRO A 165 -48.81 -5.86 25.32
CA PRO A 165 -47.87 -6.78 25.96
C PRO A 165 -46.47 -6.68 25.35
N VAL A 166 -45.46 -6.89 26.20
CA VAL A 166 -44.06 -7.03 25.84
C VAL A 166 -43.91 -8.22 24.88
N SER A 167 -43.69 -7.91 23.60
CA SER A 167 -43.23 -8.87 22.61
C SER A 167 -41.80 -9.29 22.96
N SER A 168 -41.64 -10.55 23.34
CA SER A 168 -40.36 -11.20 23.59
C SER A 168 -39.59 -11.34 22.27
N GLN A 169 -38.82 -10.30 21.93
CA GLN A 169 -37.90 -10.31 20.81
C GLN A 169 -36.70 -11.22 21.14
N PRO A 170 -36.31 -12.16 20.25
CA PRO A 170 -35.17 -13.03 20.49
C PRO A 170 -33.88 -12.20 20.61
N SER A 171 -33.07 -12.52 21.61
CA SER A 171 -31.78 -11.91 21.89
C SER A 171 -30.91 -11.89 20.62
N PRO A 172 -30.32 -10.73 20.24
CA PRO A 172 -29.46 -10.68 19.06
C PRO A 172 -28.26 -11.61 19.28
N LYS A 173 -28.07 -12.55 18.36
CA LYS A 173 -26.81 -13.32 18.26
C LYS A 173 -25.66 -12.31 18.20
N PRO A 174 -24.50 -12.56 18.84
CA PRO A 174 -23.39 -11.62 18.81
C PRO A 174 -22.94 -11.43 17.35
N SER A 175 -23.34 -10.32 16.74
CA SER A 175 -22.85 -9.89 15.44
C SER A 175 -21.69 -8.92 15.68
N ILE A 176 -20.67 -9.02 14.84
CA ILE A 176 -19.54 -8.11 14.90
C ILE A 176 -20.07 -6.74 14.46
N SER A 177 -19.87 -5.71 15.29
CA SER A 177 -20.27 -4.36 14.93
C SER A 177 -19.25 -3.71 13.99
N ARG A 178 -19.73 -2.84 13.10
CA ARG A 178 -18.88 -2.04 12.20
C ARG A 178 -17.82 -1.26 12.96
N GLN A 179 -18.19 -0.64 14.09
CA GLN A 179 -17.24 0.13 14.91
C GLN A 179 -16.13 -0.77 15.49
N LYS A 180 -16.46 -1.98 15.95
CA LYS A 180 -15.46 -2.92 16.47
C LYS A 180 -14.46 -3.34 15.38
N ALA A 181 -14.94 -3.53 14.15
CA ALA A 181 -14.09 -3.82 12.99
C ALA A 181 -13.16 -2.64 12.63
N VAL A 182 -13.69 -1.41 12.59
CA VAL A 182 -12.88 -0.21 12.34
C VAL A 182 -11.81 -0.01 13.42
N ASN A 183 -12.18 -0.19 14.69
CA ASN A 183 -11.23 -0.08 15.80
C ASN A 183 -10.10 -1.11 15.69
N LEU A 184 -10.40 -2.34 15.25
CA LEU A 184 -9.39 -3.36 15.02
C LEU A 184 -8.43 -2.97 13.89
N ILE A 185 -8.93 -2.40 12.79
CA ILE A 185 -8.09 -1.89 11.71
C ILE A 185 -7.21 -0.75 12.21
N GLN A 186 -7.75 0.19 12.98
CA GLN A 186 -6.93 1.27 13.53
C GLN A 186 -5.82 0.73 14.46
N LYS A 187 -6.14 -0.26 15.32
CA LYS A 187 -5.13 -0.95 16.14
C LYS A 187 -4.04 -1.60 15.27
N TYR A 188 -4.43 -2.22 14.16
CA TYR A 188 -3.48 -2.79 13.20
C TYR A 188 -2.60 -1.73 12.54
N LEU A 189 -3.16 -0.60 12.09
CA LEU A 189 -2.40 0.50 11.49
C LEU A 189 -1.37 1.06 12.49
N GLU A 190 -1.77 1.31 13.74
CA GLU A 190 -0.82 1.76 14.78
C GLU A 190 0.27 0.72 15.07
N ALA A 191 -0.07 -0.57 15.04
CA ALA A 191 0.90 -1.64 15.23
C ALA A 191 1.96 -1.68 14.11
N LYS A 192 1.60 -1.36 12.86
CA LYS A 192 2.55 -1.29 11.74
C LYS A 192 3.74 -0.38 12.04
N LYS A 193 3.51 0.75 12.71
CA LYS A 193 4.55 1.72 13.09
C LYS A 193 5.65 1.12 13.97
N VAL A 194 5.31 0.12 14.78
CA VAL A 194 6.21 -0.48 15.77
C VAL A 194 6.75 -1.83 15.33
N MET A 195 5.99 -2.60 14.53
CA MET A 195 6.43 -3.92 14.07
C MET A 195 7.32 -3.87 12.83
N PHE A 196 7.19 -2.82 12.00
CA PHE A 196 8.00 -2.63 10.79
C PHE A 196 9.18 -1.69 10.98
N ALA A 197 9.49 -1.31 12.21
CA ALA A 197 10.67 -0.54 12.57
C ALA A 197 11.30 -1.09 13.85
N PRO A 198 12.59 -0.83 14.14
CA PRO A 198 13.19 -1.18 15.42
C PRO A 198 12.29 -0.76 16.59
N PRO A 199 12.00 -1.66 17.56
CA PRO A 199 12.65 -2.96 17.81
C PRO A 199 11.99 -4.18 17.12
N TYR A 200 11.16 -3.98 16.09
CA TYR A 200 10.45 -5.03 15.33
C TYR A 200 9.52 -5.88 16.20
N ASN A 201 8.70 -5.22 17.04
CA ASN A 201 7.83 -5.90 17.98
C ASN A 201 6.69 -6.65 17.26
N ARG A 202 6.94 -7.91 16.87
CA ARG A 202 5.96 -8.78 16.20
C ARG A 202 4.88 -9.32 17.13
N GLN A 203 5.11 -9.36 18.45
CA GLN A 203 4.15 -9.90 19.41
C GLN A 203 2.80 -9.18 19.36
N ILE A 204 2.79 -7.88 19.07
CA ILE A 204 1.56 -7.08 18.94
C ILE A 204 0.61 -7.64 17.87
N LEU A 205 1.16 -8.29 16.83
CA LEU A 205 0.38 -8.86 15.75
C LEU A 205 -0.39 -10.11 16.20
N ALA A 206 0.12 -10.86 17.17
CA ALA A 206 -0.57 -12.02 17.73
C ALA A 206 -1.86 -11.64 18.46
N GLU A 207 -2.00 -10.39 18.93
CA GLU A 207 -3.25 -9.88 19.50
C GLU A 207 -4.25 -9.42 18.43
N ILE A 208 -3.75 -8.98 17.28
CA ILE A 208 -4.52 -8.29 16.24
C ILE A 208 -4.99 -9.27 15.16
N GLY A 209 -4.14 -10.23 14.81
CA GLY A 209 -4.35 -11.20 13.76
C GLY A 209 -4.67 -12.61 14.27
N THR A 210 -5.23 -13.42 13.38
CA THR A 210 -5.19 -14.88 13.51
C THR A 210 -3.77 -15.39 13.24
N SER A 211 -3.50 -16.66 13.54
CA SER A 211 -2.22 -17.29 13.22
C SER A 211 -1.88 -17.20 11.74
N GLU A 212 -2.86 -17.40 10.85
CA GLU A 212 -2.64 -17.35 9.40
C GLU A 212 -2.25 -15.94 8.93
N PHE A 213 -2.85 -14.90 9.53
CA PHE A 213 -2.48 -13.52 9.25
C PHE A 213 -1.09 -13.18 9.81
N TYR A 214 -0.79 -13.68 11.01
CA TYR A 214 0.50 -13.51 11.67
C TYR A 214 1.64 -14.07 10.82
N GLU A 215 1.57 -15.33 10.42
CA GLU A 215 2.62 -16.01 9.63
C GLU A 215 2.95 -15.24 8.33
N LYS A 216 1.92 -14.69 7.67
CA LYS A 216 2.10 -13.89 6.45
C LYS A 216 2.84 -12.58 6.68
N ALA A 217 2.61 -11.91 7.81
CA ALA A 217 3.25 -10.63 8.11
C ALA A 217 4.70 -10.81 8.59
N VAL A 218 4.96 -11.86 9.36
CA VAL A 218 6.25 -12.06 10.04
C VAL A 218 7.40 -12.18 9.04
N GLY A 219 7.18 -12.80 7.87
CA GLY A 219 8.21 -12.86 6.83
C GLY A 219 8.74 -11.49 6.39
N GLY A 220 7.86 -10.48 6.28
CA GLY A 220 8.25 -9.10 5.98
C GLY A 220 9.01 -8.45 7.14
N ILE A 221 8.55 -8.66 8.38
CA ILE A 221 9.22 -8.16 9.59
C ILE A 221 10.63 -8.75 9.72
N ASP A 222 10.77 -10.07 9.52
CA ASP A 222 12.04 -10.78 9.60
C ASP A 222 13.02 -10.34 8.49
N TRP A 223 12.51 -10.00 7.31
CA TRP A 223 13.34 -9.42 6.25
C TRP A 223 13.86 -8.03 6.65
N LEU A 224 12.97 -7.14 7.14
CA LEU A 224 13.35 -5.80 7.59
C LEU A 224 14.42 -5.87 8.68
N GLN A 225 14.20 -6.70 9.70
CA GLN A 225 15.15 -6.88 10.79
C GLN A 225 16.50 -7.41 10.33
N ARG A 226 16.52 -8.44 9.46
CA ARG A 226 17.77 -9.03 8.94
C ARG A 226 18.60 -8.05 8.10
N ASN A 227 17.93 -7.15 7.38
CA ASN A 227 18.60 -6.19 6.49
C ASN A 227 18.86 -4.83 7.17
N GLY A 228 18.51 -4.68 8.44
CA GLY A 228 18.54 -3.39 9.15
C GLY A 228 17.63 -2.32 8.52
N ALA A 229 16.68 -2.74 7.69
CA ALA A 229 15.75 -1.87 7.00
C ALA A 229 14.51 -1.63 7.84
N TYR A 230 13.82 -0.51 7.64
CA TYR A 230 12.61 -0.19 8.42
C TYR A 230 11.68 0.78 7.70
N TYR A 231 10.39 0.65 7.98
CA TYR A 231 9.40 1.64 7.57
C TYR A 231 9.22 2.72 8.63
N ARG A 232 9.12 3.97 8.20
CA ARG A 232 8.50 5.04 8.98
C ARG A 232 7.14 5.34 8.37
N TYR A 233 6.12 5.44 9.21
CA TYR A 233 4.77 5.84 8.80
C TYR A 233 4.44 7.19 9.42
N ASN A 234 4.15 8.20 8.60
CA ASN A 234 3.78 9.54 9.08
C ASN A 234 2.26 9.68 9.21
N VAL A 235 1.52 9.22 8.19
CA VAL A 235 0.06 9.24 8.13
C VAL A 235 -0.44 7.82 8.01
N GLN A 236 -1.38 7.41 8.87
CA GLN A 236 -2.14 6.18 8.72
C GLN A 236 -3.54 6.37 9.29
N ARG A 237 -4.55 6.35 8.43
CA ARG A 237 -5.94 6.53 8.87
C ARG A 237 -6.93 5.83 7.96
N VAL A 238 -8.04 5.42 8.55
CA VAL A 238 -9.23 5.01 7.82
C VAL A 238 -10.00 6.27 7.43
N ASP A 239 -10.07 6.58 6.13
CA ASP A 239 -10.82 7.72 5.63
C ASP A 239 -12.33 7.41 5.57
N SER A 240 -12.69 6.21 5.11
CA SER A 240 -14.08 5.79 5.03
C SER A 240 -14.25 4.27 5.04
N VAL A 241 -15.43 3.82 5.47
CA VAL A 241 -15.86 2.43 5.29
C VAL A 241 -16.82 2.41 4.12
N GLN A 242 -16.45 1.71 3.05
CA GLN A 242 -17.22 1.59 1.83
C GLN A 242 -18.27 0.49 1.94
N GLU A 243 -17.89 -0.67 2.49
CA GLU A 243 -18.77 -1.82 2.63
C GLU A 243 -18.51 -2.51 3.97
N PHE A 244 -19.55 -3.05 4.59
CA PHE A 244 -19.45 -3.83 5.82
C PHE A 244 -20.52 -4.93 5.83
N VAL A 245 -20.09 -6.18 5.98
CA VAL A 245 -20.95 -7.34 6.11
C VAL A 245 -20.50 -8.14 7.32
N SER A 246 -21.43 -8.55 8.19
CA SER A 246 -21.14 -9.45 9.30
C SER A 246 -22.19 -10.55 9.38
N GLN A 247 -21.72 -11.78 9.64
CA GLN A 247 -22.57 -12.94 9.82
C GLN A 247 -21.95 -13.84 10.90
N GLY A 248 -22.65 -13.97 12.03
CA GLY A 248 -22.15 -14.74 13.18
C GLY A 248 -20.77 -14.27 13.64
N ASN A 249 -19.79 -15.17 13.60
CA ASN A 249 -18.42 -14.93 14.06
C ASN A 249 -17.50 -14.36 12.97
N GLU A 250 -18.02 -14.02 11.79
CA GLU A 250 -17.22 -13.48 10.70
C GLU A 250 -17.70 -12.07 10.28
N ALA A 251 -16.75 -11.27 9.83
CA ALA A 251 -17.02 -9.97 9.22
C ALA A 251 -16.05 -9.68 8.08
N THR A 252 -16.56 -8.99 7.06
CA THR A 252 -15.77 -8.42 5.97
C THR A 252 -16.04 -6.93 5.93
N ILE A 253 -14.97 -6.14 5.87
CA ILE A 253 -15.04 -4.69 5.79
C ILE A 253 -14.13 -4.19 4.67
N LYS A 254 -14.68 -3.34 3.81
CA LYS A 254 -13.95 -2.63 2.76
C LYS A 254 -13.77 -1.19 3.19
N VAL A 255 -12.54 -0.75 3.31
CA VAL A 255 -12.18 0.57 3.82
C VAL A 255 -11.28 1.32 2.85
N ARG A 256 -11.42 2.64 2.81
CA ARG A 256 -10.46 3.54 2.19
C ARG A 256 -9.46 3.97 3.25
N ILE A 257 -8.17 3.74 3.02
CA ILE A 257 -7.08 4.06 3.95
C ILE A 257 -6.09 4.98 3.24
N THR A 258 -5.71 6.06 3.89
CA THR A 258 -4.57 6.89 3.47
C THR A 258 -3.35 6.54 4.31
N GLU A 259 -2.23 6.24 3.63
CA GLU A 259 -0.94 5.97 4.24
C GLU A 259 0.16 6.85 3.61
N ASP A 260 1.02 7.37 4.47
CA ASP A 260 2.31 7.97 4.11
C ASP A 260 3.41 7.14 4.76
N TYR A 261 4.22 6.46 3.96
CA TYR A 261 5.27 5.57 4.44
C TYR A 261 6.57 5.73 3.66
N THR A 262 7.68 5.56 4.38
CA THR A 262 9.04 5.64 3.83
C THR A 262 9.83 4.43 4.27
N LEU A 263 10.42 3.69 3.32
CA LEU A 263 11.37 2.61 3.61
C LEU A 263 12.78 3.19 3.71
N TYR A 264 13.46 2.88 4.81
CA TYR A 264 14.86 3.18 5.04
C TYR A 264 15.67 1.89 4.97
N ASN A 265 16.83 1.95 4.32
CA ASN A 265 17.83 0.89 4.35
C ASN A 265 18.67 0.96 5.63
N SER A 266 19.54 -0.03 5.85
CA SER A 266 20.42 -0.09 7.03
C SER A 266 21.37 1.10 7.18
N ASP A 267 21.73 1.76 6.08
CA ASP A 267 22.56 2.96 6.07
C ASP A 267 21.75 4.27 6.26
N GLY A 268 20.42 4.16 6.41
CA GLY A 268 19.51 5.30 6.53
C GLY A 268 19.15 5.96 5.19
N SER A 269 19.63 5.43 4.06
CA SER A 269 19.17 5.87 2.73
C SER A 269 17.70 5.49 2.52
N ILE A 270 16.98 6.31 1.75
CA ILE A 270 15.56 6.07 1.44
C ILE A 270 15.45 5.21 0.19
N ASP A 271 14.66 4.14 0.27
CA ASP A 271 14.21 3.41 -0.92
C ASP A 271 12.93 4.07 -1.47
N GLY A 272 13.10 4.90 -2.49
CA GLY A 272 12.01 5.61 -3.15
C GLY A 272 11.03 4.71 -3.90
N SER A 273 11.45 3.51 -4.33
CA SER A 273 10.54 2.56 -5.01
C SER A 273 9.51 1.94 -4.05
N SER A 274 9.79 2.09 -2.75
CA SER A 274 9.14 1.41 -1.65
C SER A 274 8.62 2.40 -0.60
N SER A 275 8.55 3.68 -0.99
CA SER A 275 8.08 4.81 -0.21
C SER A 275 6.95 5.50 -0.99
N ASN A 276 5.86 5.88 -0.33
CA ASN A 276 4.73 6.49 -1.04
C ASN A 276 3.75 7.21 -0.10
N PHE A 277 3.08 8.23 -0.62
CA PHE A 277 1.84 8.79 -0.08
C PHE A 277 0.67 8.32 -0.95
N ARG A 278 -0.21 7.47 -0.42
CA ARG A 278 -1.32 6.94 -1.22
C ARG A 278 -2.59 6.73 -0.41
N THR A 279 -3.71 6.82 -1.11
CA THR A 279 -4.99 6.34 -0.61
C THR A 279 -5.40 5.07 -1.35
N LEU A 280 -5.59 3.99 -0.61
CA LEU A 280 -5.94 2.67 -1.15
C LEU A 280 -7.26 2.16 -0.57
N THR A 281 -7.93 1.29 -1.33
CA THR A 281 -9.09 0.54 -0.84
C THR A 281 -8.63 -0.85 -0.42
N VAL A 282 -8.87 -1.22 0.84
CA VAL A 282 -8.45 -2.50 1.42
C VAL A 282 -9.67 -3.25 1.92
N ILE A 283 -9.72 -4.56 1.67
CA ILE A 283 -10.74 -5.43 2.21
C ILE A 283 -10.12 -6.30 3.30
N TYR A 284 -10.62 -6.17 4.53
CA TYR A 284 -10.23 -7.01 5.65
C TYR A 284 -11.31 -8.06 5.93
N ASN A 285 -10.87 -9.30 6.11
CA ASN A 285 -11.68 -10.37 6.69
C ASN A 285 -11.31 -10.55 8.15
N MET A 286 -12.32 -10.77 8.99
CA MET A 286 -12.18 -10.84 10.44
C MET A 286 -12.95 -12.02 11.02
N ARG A 287 -12.40 -12.58 12.11
CA ARG A 287 -13.00 -13.69 12.85
C ARG A 287 -13.07 -13.38 14.33
N LEU A 288 -14.20 -13.69 14.94
CA LEU A 288 -14.39 -13.66 16.38
C LEU A 288 -13.97 -15.02 16.96
N ILE A 289 -12.83 -15.05 17.65
CA ILE A 289 -12.23 -16.26 18.25
C ILE A 289 -12.22 -16.06 19.77
N ASN A 290 -12.94 -16.90 20.51
CA ASN A 290 -13.04 -16.82 21.97
C ASN A 290 -13.42 -15.40 22.47
N GLY A 291 -14.35 -14.73 21.76
CA GLY A 291 -14.79 -13.36 22.07
C GLY A 291 -13.89 -12.22 21.56
N ASN A 292 -12.70 -12.55 21.03
CA ASN A 292 -11.73 -11.59 20.51
C ASN A 292 -11.83 -11.51 18.99
N LEU A 293 -12.06 -10.30 18.47
CA LEU A 293 -12.10 -10.07 17.02
C LEU A 293 -10.68 -9.91 16.50
N LYS A 294 -10.34 -10.65 15.44
CA LYS A 294 -9.01 -10.68 14.85
C LYS A 294 -9.07 -10.60 13.33
N ILE A 295 -8.06 -10.00 12.71
CA ILE A 295 -7.90 -9.97 11.25
C ILE A 295 -7.42 -11.35 10.79
N SER A 296 -8.12 -11.96 9.85
CA SER A 296 -7.74 -13.25 9.25
C SER A 296 -7.10 -13.09 7.88
N ALA A 297 -7.45 -12.04 7.13
CA ALA A 297 -6.84 -11.73 5.84
C ALA A 297 -7.04 -10.26 5.45
N SER A 298 -6.18 -9.77 4.56
CA SER A 298 -6.35 -8.50 3.84
C SER A 298 -6.10 -8.68 2.34
N LYS A 299 -6.73 -7.84 1.52
CA LYS A 299 -6.53 -7.75 0.07
C LYS A 299 -6.76 -6.33 -0.42
#